data_AF-A0A2S2PIV5-F1
#
_entry.id   AF-A0A2S2PIV5-F1
#
_cell.length_a   1.000
_cell.length_b   1.000
_cell.length_c   1.000
_cell.angle_alpha   90.00
_cell.angle_beta   90.00
_cell.angle_gamma   90.00
#
_symmetry.space_group_name_H-M   'P 1'
#
loop_
_entity.id
_entity.type
_entity.pdbx_description
1 polymer ?
#
loop_
_entity_poly.entity_id
_entity_poly.type
_entity_poly.pdbx_seq_one_letter_code
_entity_poly.pdbx_strand_id
1 'polypeptide(L)'
;LKTKLENRRQGDTESIMSFVTEIENICRQLNKNMHEDEICTYILKGLKETVLHAISLHDNSNLKELKKNLKKFELMQFRINNRGPELSDYTEILNEHVSQLNQKTKEKGREIDELKRQLIERDIEYKKEINQLRENIQQINITRKRNKSVNFDDEEIDNRYNNKD
;
A
#
# COMPACT_ATOMS: atom_id res chain seq x y z
N LEU A 1 30.63 25.68 11.77
CA LEU A 1 29.96 24.61 11.00
C LEU A 1 30.38 24.59 9.52
N LYS A 2 30.36 25.73 8.80
CA LYS A 2 30.73 25.79 7.37
C LYS A 2 32.14 25.25 7.08
N THR A 3 33.15 25.69 7.83
CA THR A 3 34.54 25.18 7.71
C THR A 3 34.66 23.69 8.04
N LYS A 4 33.83 23.18 8.98
CA LYS A 4 33.77 21.74 9.29
C LYS A 4 33.24 20.95 8.09
N LEU A 5 32.18 21.45 7.45
CA LEU A 5 31.57 20.84 6.27
C LEU A 5 32.55 20.78 5.08
N GLU A 6 33.24 21.89 4.78
CA GLU A 6 34.15 21.98 3.63
C GLU A 6 35.37 21.04 3.71
N ASN A 7 35.85 20.80 4.94
CA ASN A 7 37.03 19.96 5.20
C ASN A 7 36.67 18.52 5.58
N ARG A 8 35.38 18.18 5.71
CA ARG A 8 34.97 16.84 6.09
C ARG A 8 35.29 15.85 4.98
N ARG A 9 36.01 14.78 5.32
CA ARG A 9 36.34 13.63 4.45
C ARG A 9 35.99 12.35 5.18
N GLN A 10 35.43 11.38 4.48
CA GLN A 10 35.08 10.06 5.00
C GLN A 10 36.33 9.40 5.60
N GLY A 11 36.24 8.98 6.87
CA GLY A 11 37.36 8.31 7.56
C GLY A 11 37.62 6.89 7.05
N ASP A 12 38.80 6.33 7.36
CA ASP A 12 39.19 5.01 6.87
C ASP A 12 38.31 3.86 7.39
N THR A 13 37.92 3.94 8.66
CA THR A 13 37.04 2.95 9.32
C THR A 13 35.56 3.37 9.31
N GLU A 14 35.25 4.55 8.77
CA GLU A 14 33.91 5.09 8.78
C GLU A 14 33.04 4.49 7.66
N SER A 15 31.82 4.07 8.02
CA SER A 15 30.84 3.62 7.04
C SER A 15 30.34 4.78 6.17
N ILE A 16 30.06 4.50 4.90
CA ILE A 16 29.57 5.50 3.94
C ILE A 16 28.29 6.14 4.45
N MET A 17 27.36 5.34 4.98
CA MET A 17 26.07 5.84 5.47
C MET A 17 26.19 6.71 6.73
N SER A 18 27.15 6.43 7.62
CA SER A 18 27.45 7.29 8.77
C SER A 18 27.93 8.67 8.29
N PHE A 19 28.90 8.68 7.37
CA PHE A 19 29.43 9.90 6.77
C PHE A 19 28.33 10.74 6.09
N VAL A 20 27.50 10.11 5.25
CA VAL A 20 26.39 10.76 4.55
C VAL A 20 25.42 11.41 5.55
N THR A 21 25.05 10.68 6.60
CA THR A 21 24.12 11.16 7.63
C THR A 21 24.71 12.36 8.39
N GLU A 22 26.01 12.34 8.69
CA GLU A 22 26.66 13.49 9.35
C GLU A 22 26.66 14.72 8.44
N ILE A 23 27.04 14.57 7.16
CA ILE A 23 27.04 15.68 6.19
C ILE A 23 25.64 16.27 6.04
N GLU A 24 24.62 15.44 5.85
CA GLU A 24 23.22 15.87 5.77
C GLU A 24 22.80 16.67 7.01
N ASN A 25 23.13 16.17 8.21
CA ASN A 25 22.82 16.85 9.46
C ASN A 25 23.52 18.21 9.56
N ILE A 26 24.80 18.29 9.19
CA ILE A 26 25.55 19.56 9.19
C ILE A 26 24.95 20.55 8.19
N CYS A 27 24.62 20.10 6.98
CA CYS A 27 23.98 20.91 5.94
C CYS A 27 22.65 21.49 6.43
N ARG A 28 21.79 20.66 7.02
CA ARG A 28 20.47 21.07 7.55
C ARG A 28 20.57 21.99 8.76
N GLN A 29 21.64 21.89 9.55
CA GLN A 29 21.92 22.84 10.65
C GLN A 29 22.39 24.19 10.14
N LEU A 30 23.18 24.23 9.06
CA LEU A 30 23.67 25.46 8.43
C LEU A 30 22.56 26.21 7.69
N ASN A 31 21.77 25.47 6.91
CA ASN A 31 20.63 25.99 6.17
C ASN A 31 19.56 24.89 6.07
N LYS A 32 18.43 25.10 6.77
CA LYS A 32 17.30 24.15 6.77
C LYS A 32 16.79 23.87 5.35
N ASN A 33 16.85 24.87 4.48
CA ASN A 33 16.34 24.84 3.11
C ASN A 33 17.46 24.67 2.07
N MET A 34 18.63 24.13 2.46
CA MET A 34 19.68 23.79 1.50
C MET A 34 19.13 22.81 0.45
N HIS A 35 19.44 23.10 -0.82
CA HIS A 35 18.97 22.29 -1.94
C HIS A 35 19.72 20.95 -1.98
N GLU A 36 19.06 19.91 -2.48
CA GLU A 36 19.60 18.55 -2.37
C GLU A 36 20.87 18.34 -3.21
N ASP A 37 21.00 19.00 -4.35
CA ASP A 37 22.19 18.95 -5.21
C ASP A 37 23.45 19.50 -4.51
N GLU A 38 23.31 20.55 -3.71
CA GLU A 38 24.36 21.15 -2.91
C GLU A 38 24.81 20.18 -1.81
N ILE A 39 23.86 19.53 -1.14
CA ILE A 39 24.16 18.48 -0.15
C ILE A 39 24.87 17.30 -0.82
N CYS A 40 24.37 16.83 -1.98
CA CYS A 40 25.01 15.79 -2.77
C CYS A 40 26.46 16.16 -3.13
N THR A 41 26.70 17.42 -3.51
CA THR A 41 28.05 17.91 -3.84
C THR A 41 28.99 17.82 -2.64
N TYR A 42 28.54 18.21 -1.44
CA TYR A 42 29.34 18.06 -0.22
C TYR A 42 29.64 16.60 0.12
N ILE A 43 28.65 15.71 -0.05
CA ILE A 43 28.85 14.27 0.13
C ILE A 43 29.90 13.77 -0.85
N LEU A 44 29.70 13.99 -2.16
CA LEU A 44 30.60 13.51 -3.22
C LEU A 44 32.03 14.00 -3.04
N LYS A 45 32.21 15.28 -2.67
CA LYS A 45 33.53 15.88 -2.40
C LYS A 45 34.26 15.23 -1.23
N GLY A 46 33.51 14.71 -0.25
CA GLY A 46 34.09 14.13 0.95
C GLY A 46 34.21 12.60 0.94
N LEU A 47 33.63 11.90 -0.05
CA LEU A 47 33.77 10.46 -0.17
C LEU A 47 35.21 10.04 -0.48
N LYS A 48 35.54 8.81 -0.11
CA LYS A 48 36.78 8.17 -0.58
C LYS A 48 36.78 8.06 -2.10
N GLU A 49 37.96 8.23 -2.69
CA GLU A 49 38.16 8.21 -4.14
C GLU A 49 37.66 6.90 -4.78
N THR A 50 37.87 5.77 -4.12
CA THR A 50 37.38 4.45 -4.58
C THR A 50 35.85 4.38 -4.69
N VAL A 51 35.14 5.01 -3.74
CA VAL A 51 33.68 5.08 -3.74
C VAL A 51 33.23 6.06 -4.83
N LEU A 52 33.87 7.23 -4.90
CA LEU A 52 33.55 8.27 -5.86
C LEU A 52 33.69 7.77 -7.30
N HIS A 53 34.79 7.09 -7.64
CA HIS A 53 35.01 6.51 -8.96
C HIS A 53 33.94 5.48 -9.35
N ALA A 54 33.44 4.71 -8.39
CA ALA A 54 32.44 3.69 -8.67
C ALA A 54 31.04 4.28 -8.92
N ILE A 55 30.74 5.46 -8.35
CA ILE A 55 29.41 6.06 -8.44
C ILE A 55 29.33 7.25 -9.41
N SER A 56 30.47 7.78 -9.88
CA SER A 56 30.54 9.05 -10.64
C SER A 56 29.80 9.04 -11.97
N LEU A 57 29.68 7.87 -12.62
CA LEU A 57 28.96 7.71 -13.89
C LEU A 57 27.45 7.53 -13.72
N HIS A 58 26.95 7.49 -12.49
CA HIS A 58 25.53 7.35 -12.19
C HIS A 58 24.87 8.69 -11.89
N ASP A 59 23.54 8.75 -12.01
CA ASP A 59 22.77 9.91 -11.58
C ASP A 59 22.83 10.06 -10.05
N ASN A 60 23.42 11.16 -9.59
CA ASN A 60 23.55 11.53 -8.18
C ASN A 60 22.92 12.93 -7.92
N SER A 61 21.94 13.33 -8.74
CA SER A 61 21.29 14.65 -8.70
C SER A 61 20.53 14.96 -7.40
N ASN A 62 20.13 13.92 -6.67
CA ASN A 62 19.35 14.04 -5.43
C ASN A 62 19.77 12.97 -4.41
N LEU A 63 19.41 13.18 -3.15
CA LEU A 63 19.85 12.33 -2.04
C LEU A 63 19.35 10.89 -2.17
N LYS A 64 18.17 10.70 -2.77
CA LYS A 64 17.57 9.37 -2.95
C LYS A 64 18.39 8.53 -3.92
N GLU A 65 18.72 9.06 -5.10
CA GLU A 65 19.53 8.33 -6.09
C GLU A 65 20.99 8.17 -5.63
N LEU A 66 21.58 9.19 -5.01
CA LEU A 66 22.92 9.09 -4.44
C LEU A 66 23.02 7.97 -3.39
N LYS A 67 22.13 7.95 -2.39
CA LYS A 67 22.10 6.89 -1.36
C LYS A 67 21.91 5.50 -1.96
N LYS A 68 21.09 5.39 -3.01
CA LYS A 68 20.85 4.13 -3.72
C LYS A 68 22.12 3.66 -4.45
N ASN A 69 22.87 4.55 -5.11
CA ASN A 69 24.13 4.20 -5.77
C ASN A 69 25.21 3.80 -4.76
N LEU A 70 25.31 4.52 -3.63
CA LEU A 70 26.21 4.18 -2.53
C LEU A 70 25.90 2.78 -1.96
N LYS A 71 24.63 2.45 -1.75
CA LYS A 71 24.21 1.10 -1.32
C LYS A 71 24.57 0.02 -2.34
N LYS A 72 24.41 0.29 -3.64
CA LYS A 72 24.83 -0.66 -4.69
C LYS A 72 26.34 -0.92 -4.62
N PHE A 73 27.14 0.11 -4.40
CA PHE A 73 28.58 -0.02 -4.20
C PHE A 73 28.91 -0.87 -2.97
N GLU A 74 28.29 -0.59 -1.82
CA GLU A 74 28.49 -1.38 -0.59
C GLU A 74 28.13 -2.85 -0.79
N LEU A 75 27.01 -3.14 -1.47
CA LEU A 75 26.60 -4.50 -1.81
C LEU A 75 27.60 -5.18 -2.75
N MET A 76 28.11 -4.46 -3.75
CA MET A 76 29.13 -4.98 -4.66
C MET A 76 30.42 -5.33 -3.91
N GLN A 77 30.92 -4.43 -3.05
CA GLN A 77 32.10 -4.66 -2.22
C GLN A 77 31.89 -5.83 -1.26
N PHE A 78 30.72 -5.91 -0.62
CA PHE A 78 30.37 -7.04 0.22
C PHE A 78 30.42 -8.35 -0.56
N ARG A 79 29.84 -8.41 -1.76
CA ARG A 79 29.90 -9.62 -2.60
C ARG A 79 31.33 -9.98 -2.98
N ILE A 80 32.15 -9.01 -3.38
CA ILE A 80 33.56 -9.24 -3.74
C ILE A 80 34.34 -9.79 -2.53
N ASN A 81 34.20 -9.16 -1.36
CA ASN A 81 34.91 -9.56 -0.16
C ASN A 81 34.46 -10.92 0.39
N ASN A 82 33.22 -11.32 0.07
CA ASN A 82 32.66 -12.61 0.47
C ASN A 82 32.62 -13.63 -0.68
N ARG A 83 33.31 -13.40 -1.81
CA ARG A 83 33.49 -14.38 -2.91
C ARG A 83 34.41 -15.54 -2.50
N GLY A 84 34.11 -16.19 -1.38
CA GLY A 84 34.64 -17.51 -1.08
C GLY A 84 33.91 -18.58 -1.90
N PRO A 85 34.54 -19.74 -2.17
CA PRO A 85 33.92 -20.84 -2.92
C PRO A 85 32.62 -21.36 -2.29
N GLU A 86 32.42 -21.18 -0.97
CA GLU A 86 31.22 -21.64 -0.26
C GLU A 86 30.02 -20.69 -0.36
N LEU A 87 30.18 -19.43 -0.76
CA LEU A 87 29.06 -18.46 -0.73
C LEU A 87 28.02 -18.73 -1.84
N SER A 88 28.43 -19.41 -2.93
CA SER A 88 27.57 -19.68 -4.09
C SER A 88 26.32 -20.46 -3.68
N ASP A 89 26.50 -21.56 -2.96
CA ASP A 89 25.40 -22.45 -2.58
C ASP A 89 24.41 -21.77 -1.64
N TYR A 90 24.90 -21.03 -0.64
CA TYR A 90 24.02 -20.28 0.26
C TYR A 90 23.27 -19.16 -0.48
N THR A 91 23.93 -18.46 -1.43
CA THR A 91 23.24 -17.44 -2.22
C THR A 91 22.19 -18.02 -3.16
N GLU A 92 22.42 -19.20 -3.73
CA GLU A 92 21.43 -19.92 -4.53
C GLU A 92 20.24 -20.34 -3.68
N ILE A 93 20.47 -20.93 -2.51
CA ILE A 93 19.42 -21.32 -1.55
C ILE A 93 18.61 -20.09 -1.10
N LEU A 94 19.26 -18.95 -0.83
CA LEU A 94 18.58 -17.72 -0.47
C LEU A 94 17.73 -17.17 -1.62
N ASN A 95 18.27 -17.17 -2.84
CA ASN A 95 17.53 -16.73 -4.03
C ASN A 95 16.31 -17.61 -4.29
N GLU A 96 16.44 -18.92 -4.10
CA GLU A 96 15.35 -19.86 -4.21
C GLU A 96 14.25 -19.58 -3.18
N HIS A 97 14.61 -19.43 -1.90
CA HIS A 97 13.64 -19.07 -0.85
C HIS A 97 12.94 -17.74 -1.12
N VAL A 98 13.67 -16.72 -1.60
CA VAL A 98 13.08 -15.43 -1.99
C VAL A 98 12.12 -15.60 -3.16
N SER A 99 12.46 -16.42 -4.15
CA SER A 99 11.58 -16.72 -5.29
C SER A 99 10.29 -17.41 -4.83
N GLN A 100 10.40 -18.42 -3.97
CA GLN A 100 9.26 -19.14 -3.39
C GLN A 100 8.35 -18.20 -2.58
N LEU A 101 8.94 -17.33 -1.75
CA LEU A 101 8.18 -16.33 -0.98
C LEU A 101 7.44 -15.34 -1.89
N ASN A 102 8.08 -14.88 -2.96
CA ASN A 102 7.45 -13.98 -3.92
C ASN A 102 6.28 -14.66 -4.65
N GLN A 103 6.42 -15.94 -5.02
CA GLN A 103 5.33 -16.69 -5.62
C GLN A 103 4.16 -16.87 -4.65
N LYS A 104 4.43 -17.29 -3.41
CA LYS A 104 3.41 -17.46 -2.36
C LYS A 104 2.69 -16.14 -2.06
N THR A 105 3.41 -15.02 -2.09
CA THR A 105 2.82 -13.69 -1.90
C THR A 105 1.87 -13.33 -3.05
N LYS A 106 2.25 -13.63 -4.30
CA LYS A 106 1.37 -13.43 -5.46
C LYS A 106 0.12 -14.29 -5.40
N GLU A 107 0.25 -15.55 -5.02
CA GLU A 107 -0.88 -16.49 -4.88
C GLU A 107 -1.86 -16.01 -3.82
N LYS A 108 -1.37 -15.64 -2.63
CA LYS A 108 -2.21 -15.04 -1.58
C LYS A 108 -2.88 -13.74 -2.01
N GLY A 109 -2.18 -12.90 -2.79
CA GLY A 109 -2.77 -11.68 -3.37
C GLY A 109 -3.98 -11.99 -4.25
N ARG A 110 -3.86 -12.99 -5.14
CA ARG A 110 -4.97 -13.44 -5.99
C ARG A 110 -6.15 -13.99 -5.18
N GLU A 111 -5.86 -14.77 -4.15
CA GLU A 111 -6.89 -15.33 -3.25
C GLU A 111 -7.67 -14.22 -2.53
N ILE A 112 -6.97 -13.19 -2.04
CA ILE A 112 -7.61 -12.02 -1.41
C ILE A 112 -8.51 -11.29 -2.41
N ASP A 113 -8.05 -11.09 -3.64
CA ASP A 113 -8.85 -10.41 -4.67
C ASP A 113 -10.10 -11.20 -5.06
N GLU A 114 -10.00 -12.53 -5.06
CA GLU A 114 -11.12 -13.42 -5.33
C GLU A 114 -12.15 -13.41 -4.20
N LEU A 115 -11.71 -13.51 -2.95
CA LEU A 115 -12.59 -13.41 -1.79
C LEU A 115 -13.31 -12.06 -1.73
N LYS A 116 -12.63 -10.97 -2.10
CA LYS A 116 -13.25 -9.65 -2.22
C LYS A 116 -14.36 -9.62 -3.27
N ARG A 117 -14.17 -10.24 -4.44
CA ARG A 117 -15.20 -10.34 -5.49
C ARG A 117 -16.43 -11.10 -4.99
N GLN A 118 -16.22 -12.26 -4.39
CA GLN A 118 -17.30 -13.09 -3.85
C GLN A 118 -18.10 -12.36 -2.76
N LEU A 119 -17.42 -11.58 -1.91
CA LEU A 119 -18.07 -10.79 -0.87
C LEU A 119 -18.98 -9.70 -1.47
N ILE A 120 -18.51 -9.01 -2.52
CA ILE A 120 -19.30 -8.00 -3.23
C ILE A 120 -20.51 -8.62 -3.90
N GLU A 121 -20.34 -9.77 -4.57
CA GLU A 121 -21.44 -10.49 -5.22
C GLU A 121 -22.52 -10.90 -4.23
N ARG A 122 -22.14 -11.48 -3.08
CA ARG A 122 -23.08 -11.81 -2.00
C ARG A 122 -23.79 -10.58 -1.43
N ASP A 123 -23.10 -9.46 -1.26
CA ASP A 123 -23.72 -8.22 -0.76
C ASP A 123 -24.77 -7.70 -1.75
N ILE A 124 -24.50 -7.77 -3.05
CA ILE A 124 -25.46 -7.42 -4.10
C ILE A 124 -26.68 -8.36 -4.05
N GLU A 125 -26.46 -9.65 -3.90
CA GLU A 125 -27.53 -10.66 -3.81
C GLU A 125 -28.43 -10.42 -2.60
N TYR A 126 -27.85 -10.25 -1.40
CA TYR A 126 -28.63 -9.96 -0.20
C TYR A 126 -29.41 -8.65 -0.29
N LYS A 127 -28.86 -7.62 -0.93
CA LYS A 127 -29.60 -6.37 -1.18
C LYS A 127 -30.83 -6.60 -2.06
N LYS A 128 -30.73 -7.45 -3.09
CA LYS A 128 -31.88 -7.82 -3.94
C LYS A 128 -32.95 -8.56 -3.14
N GLU A 129 -32.56 -9.57 -2.36
CA GLU A 129 -33.50 -10.32 -1.51
C GLU A 129 -34.22 -9.43 -0.51
N ILE A 130 -33.48 -8.54 0.17
CA ILE A 130 -34.06 -7.57 1.12
C ILE A 130 -35.07 -6.66 0.42
N ASN A 131 -34.76 -6.16 -0.77
CA ASN A 131 -35.68 -5.31 -1.53
C ASN A 131 -36.94 -6.07 -1.94
N GLN A 132 -36.81 -7.31 -2.41
CA GLN A 132 -37.95 -8.16 -2.76
C GLN A 132 -38.87 -8.40 -1.55
N LEU A 133 -38.28 -8.69 -0.39
CA LEU A 133 -39.04 -8.88 0.86
C LEU A 133 -39.77 -7.60 1.27
N ARG A 134 -39.14 -6.43 1.12
CA ARG A 134 -39.78 -5.12 1.39
C ARG A 134 -40.98 -4.88 0.49
N GLU A 135 -40.86 -5.17 -0.80
CA GLU A 135 -41.97 -5.05 -1.76
C GLU A 135 -43.12 -6.00 -1.39
N ASN A 136 -42.82 -7.25 -1.08
CA ASN A 136 -43.83 -8.23 -0.68
C ASN A 136 -44.59 -7.77 0.58
N ILE A 137 -43.90 -7.25 1.59
CA ILE A 137 -44.53 -6.70 2.80
C ILE A 137 -45.43 -5.50 2.46
N GLN A 138 -45.00 -4.61 1.58
CA GLN A 138 -45.81 -3.47 1.14
C GLN A 138 -47.11 -3.94 0.46
N GLN A 139 -47.02 -4.93 -0.44
CA GLN A 139 -48.21 -5.49 -1.11
C GLN A 139 -49.18 -6.12 -0.11
N ILE A 140 -48.69 -6.91 0.85
CA ILE A 140 -49.53 -7.48 1.93
C ILE A 140 -50.25 -6.38 2.71
N ASN A 141 -49.54 -5.29 3.04
CA ASN A 141 -50.13 -4.17 3.78
C ASN A 141 -51.21 -3.43 2.98
N ILE A 142 -51.01 -3.24 1.67
CA ILE A 142 -52.01 -2.64 0.78
C ILE A 142 -53.26 -3.52 0.72
N THR A 143 -53.11 -4.83 0.53
CA THR A 143 -54.22 -5.79 0.52
C THR A 143 -54.98 -5.81 1.84
N ARG A 144 -54.27 -5.80 2.99
CA ARG A 144 -54.89 -5.69 4.31
C ARG A 144 -55.68 -4.39 4.50
N LYS A 145 -55.19 -3.26 3.98
CA LYS A 145 -55.91 -1.97 4.04
C LYS A 145 -57.19 -2.00 3.20
N ARG A 146 -57.14 -2.58 1.99
CA ARG A 146 -58.32 -2.76 1.13
C ARG A 146 -59.39 -3.65 1.76
N ASN A 147 -58.98 -4.74 2.42
CA ASN A 147 -59.92 -5.64 3.09
C ASN A 147 -60.58 -5.03 4.35
N LYS A 148 -60.00 -3.97 4.93
CA LYS A 148 -60.59 -3.22 6.05
C LYS A 148 -61.55 -2.12 5.62
N SER A 149 -61.53 -1.68 4.36
CA SER A 149 -62.42 -0.62 3.85
C SER A 149 -63.75 -1.16 3.29
N VAL A 150 -63.97 -2.47 3.31
CA VAL A 150 -65.27 -3.06 3.01
C VAL A 150 -66.03 -3.20 4.33
N ASN A 151 -66.56 -2.08 4.83
CA ASN A 151 -67.67 -2.13 5.76
C ASN A 151 -68.90 -2.56 4.95
N PHE A 152 -69.43 -3.74 5.27
CA PHE A 152 -70.81 -4.07 4.91
C PHE A 152 -71.69 -3.21 5.82
N ASP A 153 -72.07 -2.04 5.33
CA ASP A 153 -73.26 -1.35 5.82
C ASP A 153 -74.44 -2.22 5.35
N ASP A 154 -74.80 -3.23 6.15
CA ASP A 154 -76.07 -3.96 5.98
C ASP A 154 -77.19 -2.99 6.39
N GLU A 155 -77.62 -2.17 5.42
CA GLU A 155 -78.85 -1.40 5.49
C GLU A 155 -80.04 -2.35 5.74
N GLU A 156 -80.78 -2.03 6.80
CA GLU A 156 -82.19 -2.35 7.03
C GLU A 156 -82.95 -2.72 5.74
N ILE A 157 -83.33 -3.99 5.60
CA ILE A 157 -84.51 -4.35 4.81
C ILE A 157 -85.63 -4.61 5.81
N ASP A 158 -86.28 -3.52 6.19
CA ASP A 158 -87.58 -3.55 6.80
C ASP A 158 -88.66 -3.60 5.70
N ASN A 159 -89.62 -4.51 5.92
CA ASN A 159 -91.03 -4.38 5.60
C ASN A 159 -91.62 -4.81 4.22
N ARG A 160 -92.64 -5.68 4.39
CA ARG A 160 -93.89 -5.88 3.63
C ARG A 160 -93.84 -6.70 2.34
N TYR A 161 -94.30 -7.95 2.44
CA TYR A 161 -95.51 -8.36 1.70
C TYR A 161 -96.35 -9.33 2.56
N ASN A 162 -97.38 -8.76 3.18
CA ASN A 162 -98.54 -9.49 3.67
C ASN A 162 -99.48 -9.81 2.50
N ASN A 163 -100.07 -11.01 2.58
CA ASN A 163 -101.36 -11.46 2.05
C ASN A 163 -101.49 -11.83 0.56
N LYS A 164 -101.92 -13.09 0.36
CA LYS A 164 -103.15 -13.58 -0.31
C LYS A 164 -102.85 -15.00 -0.84
N ASP A 165 -103.60 -16.06 -0.61
CA ASP A 165 -104.91 -16.33 -0.01
C ASP A 165 -104.89 -17.76 0.57
#